data_AF-A0A7S2JY04-F1
#
_entry.id   AF-A0A7S2JY04-F1
#
_cell.length_a   1.000
_cell.length_b   1.000
_cell.length_c   1.000
_cell.angle_alpha   90.00
_cell.angle_beta   90.00
_cell.angle_gamma   90.00
#
_symmetry.space_group_name_H-M   'P 1'
#
loop_
_entity.id
_entity.type
_entity.pdbx_description
1 polymer ?
#
loop_
_entity_poly.entity_id
_entity_poly.type
_entity_poly.pdbx_seq_one_letter_code
_entity_poly.pdbx_strand_id
1 'polypeptide(L)'
;HLTLDFSQCRWLVDISALGQGLKQLAALQHLTLKFSSCKALADISPLGQGLQGLAALQHLTLDFQLCEALAEISPVGQGLKGLAALLHLTLDFSQCRWLVDISALGQGLKQLAALQHLTLKFSSCKALADISPLGQGLQGLAALQHLTLDFQLCEALAEISPVGQGLKGLAALLHLTLDFS
;
A
#
# COMPACT_ATOMS: atom_id res chain seq x y z
N HIS A 1 -3.85 -13.71 13.79
CA HIS A 1 -2.71 -13.43 12.89
C HIS A 1 -2.85 -14.38 11.71
N LEU A 2 -2.75 -13.88 10.47
CA LEU A 2 -2.77 -14.66 9.24
C LEU A 2 -1.60 -14.23 8.35
N THR A 3 -0.82 -15.20 7.87
CA THR A 3 0.20 -14.99 6.85
C THR A 3 -0.01 -16.00 5.73
N LEU A 4 -0.16 -15.51 4.50
CA LEU A 4 -0.25 -16.34 3.30
C LEU A 4 0.82 -15.92 2.30
N ASP A 5 1.51 -16.90 1.74
CA ASP A 5 2.60 -16.70 0.80
C ASP A 5 2.27 -17.37 -0.53
N PHE A 6 1.96 -16.54 -1.53
CA PHE A 6 1.72 -16.91 -2.92
C PHE A 6 2.90 -16.48 -3.80
N SER A 7 4.05 -16.16 -3.22
CA SER A 7 5.22 -15.73 -3.97
C SER A 7 5.58 -16.76 -5.04
N GLN A 8 5.98 -16.29 -6.21
CA GLN A 8 6.28 -17.11 -7.39
C GLN A 8 5.10 -17.90 -7.99
N CYS A 9 3.85 -17.68 -7.54
CA CYS A 9 2.67 -18.17 -8.24
C CYS A 9 2.42 -17.37 -9.53
N ARG A 10 3.29 -17.55 -10.53
CA ARG A 10 3.33 -16.75 -11.77
C ARG A 10 2.02 -16.76 -12.58
N TRP A 11 1.19 -17.78 -12.39
CA TRP A 11 -0.09 -17.98 -13.07
C TRP A 11 -1.31 -17.64 -12.19
N LEU A 12 -1.11 -17.11 -10.99
CA LEU A 12 -2.20 -16.69 -10.12
C LEU A 12 -2.90 -15.48 -10.74
N VAL A 13 -4.17 -15.68 -11.10
CA VAL A 13 -5.03 -14.63 -11.69
C VAL A 13 -6.24 -14.32 -10.82
N ASP A 14 -6.71 -15.32 -10.06
CA ASP A 14 -7.95 -15.23 -9.27
C ASP A 14 -7.64 -15.39 -7.78
N ILE A 15 -8.00 -14.35 -7.02
CA ILE A 15 -7.91 -14.31 -5.56
C ILE A 15 -9.28 -14.09 -4.91
N SER A 16 -10.37 -14.39 -5.63
CA SER A 16 -11.75 -14.18 -5.17
C SER A 16 -12.05 -14.92 -3.87
N ALA A 17 -11.62 -16.18 -3.77
CA ALA A 17 -11.80 -16.99 -2.57
C ALA A 17 -11.08 -16.39 -1.35
N LEU A 18 -9.88 -15.84 -1.56
CA LEU A 18 -9.13 -15.14 -0.51
C LEU A 18 -9.91 -13.91 -0.02
N GLY A 19 -10.38 -13.07 -0.96
CA GLY A 19 -11.19 -11.90 -0.63
C GLY A 19 -12.42 -12.23 0.21
N GLN A 20 -13.16 -13.29 -0.17
CA GLN A 20 -14.33 -13.74 0.60
C GLN A 20 -13.96 -14.30 1.97
N GLY A 21 -12.86 -15.05 2.07
CA GLY A 21 -12.34 -15.56 3.33
C GLY A 21 -11.98 -14.44 4.30
N LEU A 22 -11.28 -13.40 3.83
CA LEU A 22 -10.89 -12.25 4.66
C LEU A 22 -12.09 -11.54 5.29
N LYS A 23 -13.21 -11.40 4.57
CA LYS A 23 -14.43 -10.75 5.11
C LYS A 23 -14.94 -11.39 6.41
N GLN A 24 -14.65 -12.66 6.64
CA GLN A 24 -15.10 -13.40 7.83
C GLN A 24 -14.17 -13.23 9.03
N LEU A 25 -13.01 -12.60 8.87
CA LEU A 25 -11.96 -12.52 9.89
C LEU A 25 -12.00 -11.19 10.66
N ALA A 26 -13.18 -10.75 11.12
CA ALA A 26 -13.36 -9.43 11.76
C ALA A 26 -12.46 -9.17 12.99
N ALA A 27 -12.02 -10.24 13.67
CA ALA A 27 -11.10 -10.17 14.82
C ALA A 27 -9.60 -10.22 14.44
N LEU A 28 -9.27 -10.24 13.15
CA LEU A 28 -7.89 -10.35 12.68
C LEU A 28 -7.12 -9.07 12.97
N GLN A 29 -6.05 -9.17 13.76
CA GLN A 29 -5.18 -8.04 14.11
C GLN A 29 -3.93 -7.93 13.24
N HIS A 30 -3.52 -9.01 12.58
CA HIS A 30 -2.28 -9.08 11.81
C HIS A 30 -2.52 -9.87 10.52
N LEU A 31 -2.24 -9.24 9.38
CA LEU A 31 -2.39 -9.81 8.04
C LEU A 31 -1.13 -9.56 7.22
N THR A 32 -0.53 -10.63 6.72
CA THR A 32 0.55 -10.59 5.74
C THR A 32 0.13 -11.40 4.52
N LEU A 33 0.10 -10.77 3.35
CA LEU A 33 -0.15 -11.43 2.08
C LEU A 33 1.01 -11.15 1.14
N LYS A 34 1.65 -12.21 0.66
CA LYS A 34 2.74 -12.08 -0.30
C LYS A 34 2.30 -12.62 -1.65
N PHE A 35 2.41 -11.78 -2.66
CA PHE A 35 2.15 -12.07 -4.06
C PHE A 35 3.39 -11.80 -4.90
N SER A 36 4.58 -11.72 -4.30
CA SER A 36 5.79 -11.36 -5.04
C SER A 36 5.99 -12.27 -6.26
N SER A 37 6.31 -11.69 -7.41
CA SER A 37 6.44 -12.40 -8.70
C SER A 37 5.16 -13.15 -9.17
N CYS A 38 3.96 -12.77 -8.73
CA CYS A 38 2.69 -13.20 -9.33
C CYS A 38 2.44 -12.44 -10.64
N LYS A 39 3.20 -12.76 -11.68
CA LYS A 39 3.23 -12.00 -12.94
C LYS A 39 1.88 -11.88 -13.66
N ALA A 40 0.97 -12.84 -13.48
CA ALA A 40 -0.36 -12.83 -14.09
C ALA A 40 -1.43 -12.13 -13.23
N LEU A 41 -1.13 -11.75 -11.98
CA LEU A 41 -2.11 -11.13 -11.09
C LEU A 41 -2.33 -9.67 -11.50
N ALA A 42 -3.50 -9.41 -12.10
CA ALA A 42 -3.89 -8.07 -12.57
C ALA A 42 -5.07 -7.48 -11.77
N ASP A 43 -6.01 -8.32 -11.33
CA ASP A 43 -7.18 -7.89 -10.55
C ASP A 43 -7.00 -8.22 -9.07
N ILE A 44 -6.94 -7.17 -8.25
CA ILE A 44 -6.88 -7.26 -6.78
C ILE A 44 -8.14 -6.70 -6.10
N SER A 45 -9.22 -6.50 -6.85
CA SER A 45 -10.52 -6.06 -6.33
C SER A 45 -11.04 -6.94 -5.19
N PRO A 46 -10.92 -8.29 -5.24
CA PRO A 46 -11.36 -9.13 -4.13
C PRO A 46 -10.61 -8.85 -2.82
N LEU A 47 -9.32 -8.51 -2.90
CA LEU A 47 -8.54 -8.14 -1.73
C LEU A 47 -9.06 -6.84 -1.11
N GLY A 48 -9.28 -5.80 -1.92
CA GLY A 48 -9.82 -4.53 -1.44
C GLY A 48 -11.15 -4.70 -0.70
N GLN A 49 -12.05 -5.51 -1.25
CA GLN A 49 -13.31 -5.86 -0.59
C GLN A 49 -13.13 -6.68 0.69
N GLY A 50 -12.13 -7.57 0.72
CA GLY A 50 -11.79 -8.38 1.89
C GLY A 50 -11.30 -7.54 3.06
N LEU A 51 -10.51 -6.50 2.79
CA LEU A 51 -9.96 -5.60 3.81
C LEU A 51 -11.02 -4.74 4.51
N GLN A 52 -12.12 -4.38 3.83
CA GLN A 52 -13.15 -3.49 4.40
C GLN A 52 -13.79 -4.02 5.70
N GLY A 53 -13.78 -5.33 5.93
CA GLY A 53 -14.33 -5.96 7.13
C GLY A 53 -13.36 -6.08 8.31
N LEU A 54 -12.09 -5.71 8.14
CA LEU A 54 -11.03 -5.97 9.12
C LEU A 54 -10.82 -4.80 10.09
N ALA A 55 -11.87 -4.32 10.73
CA ALA A 55 -11.81 -3.14 11.61
C ALA A 55 -10.84 -3.27 12.81
N ALA A 56 -10.53 -4.50 13.23
CA ALA A 56 -9.57 -4.77 14.31
C ALA A 56 -8.10 -4.89 13.83
N LEU A 57 -7.83 -4.71 12.53
CA LEU A 57 -6.50 -4.92 11.97
C LEU A 57 -5.53 -3.82 12.44
N GLN A 58 -4.41 -4.25 13.02
CA GLN A 58 -3.36 -3.39 13.53
C GLN A 58 -2.11 -3.42 12.64
N HIS A 59 -1.87 -4.54 11.95
CA HIS A 59 -0.71 -4.74 11.08
C HIS A 59 -1.15 -5.30 9.74
N LEU A 60 -0.78 -4.61 8.67
CA LEU A 60 -1.02 -5.02 7.30
C LEU A 60 0.28 -4.98 6.50
N THR A 61 0.64 -6.11 5.92
CA THR A 61 1.71 -6.21 4.92
C THR A 61 1.14 -6.81 3.64
N LEU A 62 1.24 -6.07 2.55
CA LEU A 62 0.92 -6.55 1.20
C LEU A 62 2.15 -6.42 0.32
N ASP A 63 2.60 -7.53 -0.23
CA ASP A 63 3.76 -7.59 -1.11
C ASP A 63 3.32 -7.98 -2.52
N PHE A 64 3.40 -7.05 -3.45
CA PHE A 64 3.14 -7.19 -4.88
C PHE A 64 4.40 -6.96 -5.71
N GLN A 65 5.59 -7.11 -5.12
CA GLN A 65 6.84 -6.93 -5.84
C GLN A 65 6.86 -7.79 -7.11
N LEU A 66 7.26 -7.25 -8.26
CA LEU A 66 7.34 -7.97 -9.54
C LEU A 66 5.98 -8.52 -10.06
N CYS A 67 4.84 -7.95 -9.64
CA CYS A 67 3.54 -8.21 -10.26
C CYS A 67 3.36 -7.38 -11.53
N GLU A 68 3.99 -7.80 -12.63
CA GLU A 68 4.07 -7.02 -13.87
C GLU A 68 2.72 -6.71 -14.53
N ALA A 69 1.68 -7.52 -14.30
CA ALA A 69 0.34 -7.25 -14.82
C ALA A 69 -0.51 -6.31 -13.94
N LEU A 70 -0.02 -5.96 -12.74
CA LEU A 70 -0.72 -5.09 -11.81
C LEU A 70 -0.49 -3.62 -12.17
N ALA A 71 -1.48 -3.01 -12.83
CA ALA A 71 -1.46 -1.58 -13.21
C ALA A 71 -2.37 -0.71 -12.32
N GLU A 72 -3.32 -1.32 -11.62
CA GLU A 72 -4.36 -0.64 -10.84
C GLU A 72 -4.31 -1.10 -9.38
N ILE A 73 -4.08 -0.16 -8.45
CA ILE A 73 -4.03 -0.45 -7.01
C ILE A 73 -5.19 0.18 -6.23
N SER A 74 -6.17 0.74 -6.93
CA SER A 74 -7.31 1.40 -6.30
C SER A 74 -8.06 0.54 -5.29
N PRO A 75 -8.19 -0.80 -5.44
CA PRO A 75 -8.78 -1.65 -4.42
C PRO A 75 -8.05 -1.61 -3.07
N VAL A 76 -6.73 -1.49 -3.07
CA VAL A 76 -5.95 -1.40 -1.81
C VAL A 76 -6.33 -0.12 -1.08
N GLY A 77 -6.30 1.02 -1.77
CA GLY A 77 -6.69 2.31 -1.19
C GLY A 77 -8.13 2.34 -0.67
N GLN A 78 -9.07 1.69 -1.37
CA GLN A 78 -10.45 1.53 -0.91
C GLN A 78 -10.54 0.64 0.34
N GLY A 79 -9.78 -0.45 0.39
CA GLY A 79 -9.73 -1.36 1.53
C GLY A 79 -9.18 -0.71 2.81
N LEU A 80 -8.24 0.23 2.67
CA LEU A 80 -7.67 0.97 3.81
C LEU A 80 -8.67 1.87 4.55
N LYS A 81 -9.72 2.36 3.87
CA LYS A 81 -10.65 3.36 4.46
C LYS A 81 -11.35 2.88 5.75
N GLY A 82 -11.48 1.57 5.95
CA GLY A 82 -12.12 0.98 7.14
C GLY A 82 -11.15 0.58 8.26
N LEU A 83 -9.84 0.73 8.07
CA LEU A 83 -8.82 0.18 8.97
C LEU A 83 -8.38 1.21 10.03
N ALA A 84 -9.34 1.77 10.78
CA ALA A 84 -9.07 2.83 11.76
C ALA A 84 -8.10 2.43 12.90
N ALA A 85 -7.99 1.13 13.19
CA ALA A 85 -7.09 0.59 14.20
C ALA A 85 -5.66 0.28 13.68
N LEU A 86 -5.38 0.55 12.40
CA LEU A 86 -4.12 0.17 11.78
C LEU A 86 -2.96 1.01 12.33
N LEU A 87 -1.95 0.33 12.85
CA LEU A 87 -0.74 0.92 13.43
C LEU A 87 0.47 0.78 12.49
N HIS A 88 0.51 -0.31 11.72
CA HIS A 88 1.61 -0.63 10.81
C HIS A 88 1.08 -1.00 9.42
N LEU A 89 1.58 -0.30 8.41
CA LEU A 89 1.26 -0.55 7.01
C LEU A 89 2.55 -0.69 6.21
N THR A 90 2.70 -1.82 5.53
CA THR A 90 3.74 -2.04 4.52
C THR A 90 3.09 -2.45 3.21
N LEU A 91 3.33 -1.66 2.16
CA LEU A 91 2.90 -1.96 0.80
C LEU A 91 4.13 -1.97 -0.11
N ASP A 92 4.37 -3.09 -0.78
CA ASP A 92 5.43 -3.23 -1.77
C ASP A 92 4.82 -3.40 -3.16
N PHE A 93 4.94 -2.39 -4.01
CA PHE A 93 4.55 -2.41 -5.42
C PHE A 93 5.78 -2.32 -6.33
N SER A 94 6.98 -2.60 -5.82
CA SER A 94 8.20 -2.45 -6.59
C SER A 94 8.15 -3.29 -7.87
N GLN A 95 8.62 -2.75 -8.98
CA GLN A 95 8.59 -3.35 -10.32
C GLN A 95 7.17 -3.57 -10.90
N CYS A 96 6.12 -2.94 -10.35
CA CYS A 96 4.82 -2.81 -11.03
C CYS A 96 4.91 -1.72 -12.12
N ARG A 97 5.62 -2.03 -13.21
CA ARG A 97 6.10 -1.05 -14.20
C ARG A 97 5.01 -0.22 -14.89
N TRP A 98 3.76 -0.71 -14.91
CA TRP A 98 2.60 -0.04 -15.53
C TRP A 98 1.70 0.68 -14.53
N LEU A 99 2.06 0.72 -13.25
CA LEU A 99 1.31 1.46 -12.24
C LEU A 99 1.42 2.96 -12.50
N VAL A 100 0.27 3.62 -12.69
CA VAL A 100 0.18 5.07 -12.95
C VAL A 100 -0.53 5.80 -11.81
N ASP A 101 -1.67 5.27 -11.37
CA ASP A 101 -2.55 5.96 -10.42
C ASP A 101 -2.44 5.41 -8.99
N ILE A 102 -2.11 6.30 -8.06
CA ILE A 102 -2.07 6.03 -6.61
C ILE A 102 -3.08 6.92 -5.84
N SER A 103 -4.03 7.54 -6.53
CA SER A 103 -5.04 8.45 -5.97
C SER A 103 -5.83 7.83 -4.82
N ALA A 104 -6.36 6.64 -5.04
CA ALA A 104 -7.13 5.89 -4.05
C ALA A 104 -6.27 5.50 -2.84
N LEU A 105 -4.99 5.20 -3.02
CA LEU A 105 -4.07 4.94 -1.91
C LEU A 105 -3.92 6.18 -1.04
N GLY A 106 -3.68 7.35 -1.65
CA GLY A 106 -3.63 8.63 -0.92
C GLY A 106 -4.90 8.89 -0.11
N GLN A 107 -6.09 8.64 -0.69
CA GLN A 107 -7.36 8.80 0.03
C GLN A 107 -7.56 7.78 1.17
N GLY A 108 -7.08 6.55 0.99
CA GLY A 108 -7.08 5.52 2.02
C GLY A 108 -6.20 5.90 3.22
N LEU A 109 -4.98 6.38 2.95
CA LEU A 109 -4.03 6.81 3.98
C LEU A 109 -4.60 7.92 4.87
N LYS A 110 -5.36 8.88 4.32
CA LYS A 110 -5.99 9.96 5.11
C LYS A 110 -6.88 9.45 6.25
N GLN A 111 -7.39 8.21 6.17
CA GLN A 111 -8.28 7.63 7.18
C GLN A 111 -7.52 6.94 8.32
N LEU A 112 -6.21 6.75 8.19
CA LEU A 112 -5.40 5.96 9.13
C LEU A 112 -4.79 6.84 10.23
N ALA A 113 -5.63 7.55 10.99
CA ALA A 113 -5.17 8.52 12.00
C ALA A 113 -4.31 7.91 13.13
N ALA A 114 -4.43 6.59 13.36
CA ALA A 114 -3.64 5.86 14.36
C ALA A 114 -2.33 5.29 13.82
N LEU A 115 -2.03 5.45 12.51
CA LEU A 115 -0.88 4.83 11.88
C LEU A 115 0.43 5.38 12.44
N GLN A 116 1.30 4.48 12.90
CA GLN A 116 2.61 4.81 13.49
C GLN A 116 3.75 4.48 12.53
N HIS A 117 3.59 3.44 11.71
CA HIS A 117 4.61 2.98 10.77
C HIS A 117 4.03 2.83 9.37
N LEU A 118 4.65 3.51 8.41
CA LEU A 118 4.29 3.46 7.00
C LEU A 118 5.53 3.17 6.16
N THR A 119 5.47 2.06 5.42
CA THR A 119 6.44 1.72 4.38
C THR A 119 5.70 1.58 3.07
N LEU A 120 6.06 2.41 2.09
CA LEU A 120 5.57 2.31 0.72
C LEU A 120 6.75 2.17 -0.21
N LYS A 121 6.73 1.13 -1.03
CA LYS A 121 7.76 0.90 -2.04
C LYS A 121 7.14 0.87 -3.42
N PHE A 122 7.67 1.70 -4.29
CA PHE A 122 7.31 1.87 -5.69
C PHE A 122 8.56 1.82 -6.57
N SER A 123 9.67 1.25 -6.09
CA SER A 123 10.90 1.25 -6.89
C SER A 123 10.69 0.56 -8.23
N SER A 124 11.21 1.17 -9.29
CA SER A 124 11.02 0.76 -10.69
C SER A 124 9.57 0.77 -11.18
N CYS A 125 8.66 1.53 -10.57
CA CYS A 125 7.35 1.86 -11.13
C CYS A 125 7.49 2.94 -12.21
N LYS A 126 8.01 2.54 -13.39
CA LYS A 126 8.42 3.47 -14.46
C LYS A 126 7.31 4.40 -14.98
N ALA A 127 6.05 3.98 -14.90
CA ALA A 127 4.91 4.76 -15.36
C ALA A 127 4.32 5.70 -14.29
N LEU A 128 4.80 5.63 -13.05
CA LEU A 128 4.30 6.45 -11.94
C LEU A 128 4.90 7.86 -12.03
N ALA A 129 4.06 8.82 -12.42
CA ALA A 129 4.47 10.21 -12.65
C ALA A 129 3.95 11.20 -11.59
N ASP A 130 2.77 10.92 -11.00
CA ASP A 130 2.14 11.80 -10.00
C ASP A 130 2.10 11.14 -8.62
N ILE A 131 2.75 11.78 -7.65
CA ILE A 131 2.73 11.38 -6.24
C ILE A 131 2.03 12.40 -5.34
N SER A 132 1.33 13.37 -5.91
CA SER A 132 0.50 14.33 -5.19
C SER A 132 -0.51 13.69 -4.24
N PRO A 133 -1.20 12.59 -4.63
CA PRO A 133 -2.10 11.90 -3.72
C PRO A 133 -1.43 11.38 -2.47
N LEU A 134 -0.17 10.93 -2.57
CA LEU A 134 0.59 10.49 -1.40
C LEU A 134 0.87 11.67 -0.46
N GLY A 135 1.33 12.80 -1.00
CA GLY A 135 1.55 14.03 -0.22
C GLY A 135 0.30 14.44 0.57
N GLN A 136 -0.87 14.41 -0.07
CA GLN A 136 -2.15 14.67 0.60
C GLN A 136 -2.52 13.59 1.63
N GLY A 137 -2.19 12.32 1.36
CA GLY A 137 -2.42 11.20 2.27
C GLY A 137 -1.67 11.33 3.58
N LEU A 138 -0.41 11.76 3.50
CA LEU A 138 0.47 11.94 4.66
C LEU A 138 -0.03 13.04 5.62
N GLN A 139 -0.71 14.08 5.13
CA GLN A 139 -1.17 15.21 5.97
C GLN A 139 -2.10 14.77 7.12
N GLY A 140 -2.80 13.63 6.98
CA GLY A 140 -3.69 13.09 8.02
C GLY A 140 -3.03 12.21 9.07
N LEU A 141 -1.73 11.88 8.93
CA LEU A 141 -1.06 10.86 9.74
C LEU A 141 -0.35 11.45 10.97
N ALA A 142 -1.09 12.16 11.83
CA ALA A 142 -0.52 12.88 12.97
C ALA A 142 0.24 11.99 13.99
N ALA A 143 -0.07 10.70 14.04
CA ALA A 143 0.59 9.72 14.90
C ALA A 143 1.82 9.03 14.27
N LEU A 144 2.18 9.37 13.02
CA LEU A 144 3.22 8.67 12.29
C LEU A 144 4.60 8.93 12.89
N GLN A 145 5.28 7.85 13.27
CA GLN A 145 6.61 7.86 13.88
C GLN A 145 7.68 7.39 12.90
N HIS A 146 7.34 6.48 11.99
CA HIS A 146 8.27 5.92 11.00
C HIS A 146 7.67 6.02 9.61
N LEU A 147 8.40 6.66 8.69
CA LEU A 147 8.05 6.76 7.29
C LEU A 147 9.21 6.27 6.42
N THR A 148 8.93 5.28 5.58
CA THR A 148 9.81 4.86 4.48
C THR A 148 9.07 4.99 3.16
N LEU A 149 9.62 5.78 2.25
CA LEU A 149 9.15 5.91 0.88
C LEU A 149 10.29 5.56 -0.07
N ASP A 150 10.08 4.57 -0.93
CA ASP A 150 11.02 4.15 -1.96
C ASP A 150 10.40 4.36 -3.34
N PHE A 151 11.02 5.24 -4.12
CA PHE A 151 10.70 5.57 -5.50
C PHE A 151 11.93 5.43 -6.41
N GLN A 152 12.91 4.61 -6.02
CA GLN A 152 14.10 4.37 -6.85
C GLN A 152 13.70 4.00 -8.28
N LEU A 153 14.38 4.53 -9.28
CA LEU A 153 14.15 4.19 -10.69
C LEU A 153 12.70 4.45 -11.19
N CYS A 154 11.96 5.37 -10.56
CA CYS A 154 10.70 5.91 -11.08
C CYS A 154 10.97 6.99 -12.14
N GLU A 155 11.32 6.57 -13.36
CA GLU A 155 11.78 7.44 -14.45
C GLU A 155 10.80 8.56 -14.85
N ALA A 156 9.48 8.35 -14.67
CA ALA A 156 8.47 9.35 -14.98
C ALA A 156 8.23 10.39 -13.87
N LEU A 157 8.84 10.21 -12.69
CA LEU A 157 8.63 11.09 -11.55
C LEU A 157 9.43 12.39 -11.72
N ALA A 158 8.74 13.47 -12.08
CA ALA A 158 9.39 14.76 -12.36
C ALA A 158 9.59 15.63 -11.11
N GLU A 159 8.77 15.45 -10.07
CA GLU A 159 8.85 16.25 -8.85
C GLU A 159 8.55 15.45 -7.58
N ILE A 160 9.20 15.85 -6.49
CA ILE A 160 9.01 15.26 -5.16
C ILE A 160 8.39 16.24 -4.16
N SER A 161 8.02 17.44 -4.63
CA SER A 161 7.44 18.52 -3.83
C SER A 161 6.21 18.07 -3.02
N PRO A 162 5.32 17.17 -3.51
CA PRO A 162 4.17 16.76 -2.73
C PRO A 162 4.53 15.98 -1.47
N VAL A 163 5.61 15.18 -1.49
CA VAL A 163 6.10 14.50 -0.28
C VAL A 163 6.49 15.53 0.77
N GLY A 164 7.27 16.55 0.37
CA GLY A 164 7.65 17.65 1.26
C GLY A 164 6.45 18.38 1.86
N GLN A 165 5.37 18.57 1.10
CA GLN A 165 4.12 19.15 1.62
C GLN A 165 3.42 18.24 2.63
N GLY A 166 3.40 16.93 2.39
CA GLY A 166 2.83 15.94 3.29
C GLY A 166 3.56 15.85 4.64
N LEU A 167 4.89 16.02 4.63
CA LEU A 167 5.72 15.95 5.82
C LEU A 167 5.48 17.09 6.82
N LYS A 168 4.98 18.26 6.38
CA LYS A 168 4.85 19.46 7.24
C LYS A 168 3.99 19.24 8.49
N GLY A 169 3.07 18.28 8.47
CA GLY A 169 2.17 17.97 9.59
C GLY A 169 2.62 16.80 10.49
N LEU A 170 3.72 16.12 10.16
CA LEU A 170 4.15 14.89 10.85
C LEU A 170 5.00 15.19 12.08
N ALA A 171 4.42 15.86 13.08
CA ALA A 171 5.14 16.28 14.29
C ALA A 171 5.67 15.12 15.16
N ALA A 172 5.11 13.92 15.02
CA ALA A 172 5.52 12.72 15.75
C ALA A 172 6.63 11.92 15.05
N LEU A 173 7.10 12.35 13.87
CA LEU A 173 8.03 11.58 13.05
C LEU A 173 9.42 11.50 13.69
N LEU A 174 9.86 10.27 13.96
CA LEU A 174 11.15 9.95 14.55
C LEU A 174 12.15 9.44 13.50
N HIS A 175 11.65 8.72 12.50
CA HIS A 175 12.46 8.12 11.46
C HIS A 175 11.87 8.39 10.07
N LEU A 176 12.72 8.91 9.19
CA LEU A 176 12.39 9.21 7.81
C LEU A 176 13.43 8.58 6.89
N THR A 177 12.96 7.77 5.96
CA THR A 177 13.75 7.23 4.85
C THR A 177 13.04 7.57 3.55
N LEU A 178 13.74 8.29 2.69
CA LEU A 178 13.26 8.68 1.37
C LEU A 178 14.30 8.25 0.34
N ASP A 179 13.89 7.43 -0.60
CA ASP A 179 14.73 7.05 -1.73
C ASP A 179 14.06 7.43 -3.05
N PHE A 180 14.77 8.22 -3.85
CA PHE A 180 14.34 8.70 -5.16
C PHE A 180 15.45 8.53 -6.20
N SER A 181 16.45 7.69 -5.90
CA SER A 181 17.65 7.53 -6.73
C SER A 181 17.44 6.75 -8.03
#